data_AF-A0A537TUD8-F1
#
_entry.id   AF-A0A537TUD8-F1
#
_cell.length_a   1.000
_cell.length_b   1.000
_cell.length_c   1.000
_cell.angle_alpha   90.00
_cell.angle_beta   90.00
_cell.angle_gamma   90.00
#
_symmetry.space_group_name_H-M   'P 1'
#
loop_
_entity.id
_entity.type
_entity.pdbx_description
1 polymer ?
#
loop_
_entity_poly.entity_id
_entity_poly.type
_entity_poly.pdbx_seq_one_letter_code
_entity_poly.pdbx_strand_id
1 'polypeptide(L)'
;MSAALFDMLRAITTATITTILLKKGIRRCWMNGPQPLVSGGARVVGPAFTLRFVPVREDLATPESWAKPVSTRGAIEEMPQGCIAVADAMGLTSAGIFGDILTMRMAKRKVAALVTDGVVRDKAGVLASKLPVWCAGTAAPASVNGLTFVGWQEPI
;
A
#
# COMPACT_ATOMS: atom_id res chain seq x y z
N MET A 1 -2.34 -14.01 -14.65
CA MET A 1 -3.53 -14.57 -13.96
C MET A 1 -4.78 -14.12 -14.70
N SER A 2 -5.83 -14.93 -14.75
CA SER A 2 -7.07 -14.58 -15.47
C SER A 2 -8.00 -13.72 -14.60
N ALA A 3 -8.82 -12.87 -15.24
CA ALA A 3 -9.84 -12.09 -14.54
C ALA A 3 -10.83 -12.98 -13.75
N ALA A 4 -11.21 -14.13 -14.33
CA ALA A 4 -12.08 -15.10 -13.70
C ALA A 4 -11.57 -15.61 -12.33
N LEU A 5 -10.24 -15.75 -12.18
CA LEU A 5 -9.66 -16.15 -10.90
C LEU A 5 -9.82 -15.06 -9.83
N PHE A 6 -9.65 -13.78 -10.20
CA PHE A 6 -9.86 -12.68 -9.28
C PHE A 6 -11.33 -12.53 -8.87
N ASP A 7 -12.26 -12.75 -9.80
CA ASP A 7 -13.70 -12.73 -9.50
C ASP A 7 -14.09 -13.84 -8.52
N MET A 8 -13.58 -15.06 -8.74
CA MET A 8 -13.77 -16.18 -7.81
C MET A 8 -13.22 -15.86 -6.42
N LEU A 9 -11.99 -15.33 -6.34
CA LEU A 9 -11.37 -14.98 -5.06
C LEU A 9 -12.14 -13.87 -4.32
N ARG A 10 -12.73 -12.90 -5.04
CA ARG A 10 -13.57 -11.84 -4.43
C ARG A 10 -14.83 -12.38 -3.77
N ALA A 11 -15.30 -13.57 -4.13
CA ALA A 11 -16.44 -14.21 -3.48
C ALA A 11 -16.06 -14.90 -2.14
N ILE A 12 -14.78 -15.18 -1.90
CA ILE A 12 -14.29 -15.96 -0.74
C ILE A 12 -13.83 -15.03 0.39
N THR A 13 -14.14 -15.36 1.64
CA THR A 13 -13.73 -14.52 2.78
C THR A 13 -12.23 -14.67 3.05
N THR A 14 -11.58 -13.62 3.57
CA THR A 14 -10.16 -13.71 3.96
C THR A 14 -9.93 -14.78 5.04
N ALA A 15 -10.89 -14.98 5.95
CA ALA A 15 -10.85 -16.04 6.97
C ALA A 15 -10.87 -17.46 6.35
N THR A 16 -11.67 -17.66 5.30
CA THR A 16 -11.66 -18.93 4.55
C THR A 16 -10.32 -19.13 3.84
N ILE A 17 -9.78 -18.08 3.19
CA ILE A 17 -8.48 -18.14 2.52
C ILE A 17 -7.37 -18.49 3.50
N THR A 18 -7.29 -17.84 4.66
CA THR A 18 -6.25 -18.12 5.67
C THR A 18 -6.37 -19.54 6.23
N THR A 19 -7.59 -20.07 6.36
CA THR A 19 -7.82 -21.48 6.76
C THR A 19 -7.30 -22.46 5.71
N ILE A 20 -7.51 -22.19 4.42
CA ILE A 20 -6.97 -23.03 3.33
C ILE A 20 -5.44 -22.95 3.29
N LEU A 21 -4.86 -21.75 3.44
CA LEU A 21 -3.41 -21.56 3.51
C LEU A 21 -2.79 -22.31 4.69
N LEU A 22 -3.44 -22.28 5.86
CA LEU A 22 -3.03 -23.05 7.03
C LEU A 22 -3.00 -24.56 6.74
N LYS A 23 -4.04 -25.10 6.08
CA LYS A 23 -4.08 -26.51 5.66
C LYS A 23 -2.97 -26.86 4.65
N LYS A 24 -2.44 -25.87 3.93
CA LYS A 24 -1.30 -26.00 3.01
C LYS A 24 0.05 -25.72 3.68
N GLY A 25 0.09 -25.52 5.00
CA GLY A 25 1.31 -25.27 5.77
C GLY A 25 1.76 -23.79 5.82
N ILE A 26 1.00 -22.87 5.24
CA ILE A 26 1.32 -21.44 5.22
C ILE A 26 0.61 -20.75 6.39
N ARG A 27 1.37 -20.37 7.42
CA ARG A 27 0.84 -19.72 8.63
C ARG A 27 0.93 -18.19 8.58
N ARG A 28 2.05 -17.66 8.07
CA ARG A 28 2.32 -16.22 7.97
C ARG A 28 1.69 -15.66 6.69
N CYS A 29 0.37 -15.47 6.72
CA CYS A 29 -0.42 -14.98 5.58
C CYS A 29 -1.30 -13.77 5.93
N TRP A 30 -1.03 -13.12 7.06
CA TRP A 30 -1.74 -11.96 7.54
C TRP A 30 -0.76 -10.81 7.82
N MET A 31 -1.08 -9.62 7.33
CA MET A 31 -0.32 -8.40 7.60
C MET A 31 -0.90 -7.73 8.85
N ASN A 32 -0.08 -7.57 9.89
CA ASN A 32 -0.49 -6.91 11.13
C ASN A 32 -0.43 -5.39 10.97
N GLY A 33 -1.44 -4.66 11.47
CA GLY A 33 -1.48 -3.21 11.41
C GLY A 33 -2.56 -2.64 10.48
N PRO A 34 -2.54 -2.93 9.16
CA PRO A 34 -3.47 -2.33 8.22
C PRO A 34 -4.94 -2.61 8.59
N GLN A 35 -5.71 -1.55 8.78
CA GLN A 35 -7.16 -1.57 8.92
C GLN A 35 -7.78 -0.74 7.79
N PRO A 36 -9.01 -1.08 7.34
CA PRO A 36 -9.66 -0.29 6.30
C PRO A 36 -9.84 1.16 6.77
N LEU A 37 -9.33 2.12 6.00
CA LEU A 37 -9.46 3.55 6.31
C LEU A 37 -10.93 4.01 6.34
N VAL A 38 -11.78 3.30 5.60
CA VAL A 38 -13.25 3.43 5.61
C VAL A 38 -13.86 2.05 5.80
N SER A 39 -14.73 1.90 6.80
CA SER A 39 -15.49 0.67 7.04
C SER A 39 -16.51 0.38 5.94
N GLY A 40 -16.81 -0.90 5.71
CA GLY A 40 -17.90 -1.33 4.82
C GLY A 40 -17.53 -1.37 3.32
N GLY A 41 -16.25 -1.25 2.98
CA GLY A 41 -15.78 -1.45 1.61
C GLY A 41 -15.93 -2.88 1.10
N ALA A 42 -15.99 -3.03 -0.23
CA ALA A 42 -16.00 -4.34 -0.87
C ALA A 42 -14.65 -5.05 -0.74
N ARG A 43 -14.65 -6.39 -0.87
CA ARG A 43 -13.41 -7.18 -0.96
C ARG A 43 -12.64 -6.83 -2.23
N VAL A 44 -11.35 -6.55 -2.09
CA VAL A 44 -10.45 -6.24 -3.21
C VAL A 44 -9.49 -7.41 -3.39
N VAL A 45 -9.25 -7.77 -4.66
CA VAL A 45 -8.30 -8.82 -5.07
C VAL A 45 -7.56 -8.33 -6.30
N GLY A 46 -6.24 -8.49 -6.30
CA GLY A 46 -5.36 -8.13 -7.41
C GLY A 46 -3.93 -8.59 -7.12
N PRO A 47 -3.04 -8.51 -8.13
CA PRO A 47 -1.63 -8.80 -7.94
C PRO A 47 -0.98 -7.74 -7.05
N ALA A 48 -0.07 -8.15 -6.17
CA ALA A 48 0.69 -7.22 -5.35
C ALA A 48 1.70 -6.44 -6.21
N PHE A 49 1.75 -5.12 -6.01
CA PHE A 49 2.84 -4.26 -6.43
C PHE A 49 3.54 -3.78 -5.16
N THR A 50 4.75 -4.28 -4.88
CA THR A 50 5.39 -4.04 -3.59
C THR A 50 6.14 -2.72 -3.55
N LEU A 51 6.11 -2.04 -2.41
CA LEU A 51 6.84 -0.81 -2.12
C LEU A 51 7.63 -1.02 -0.83
N ARG A 52 8.91 -0.66 -0.83
CA ARG A 52 9.78 -0.82 0.33
C ARG A 52 10.18 0.55 0.87
N PHE A 53 9.86 0.77 2.14
CA PHE A 53 10.39 1.88 2.92
C PHE A 53 11.27 1.34 4.05
N VAL A 54 12.23 2.14 4.47
CA VAL A 54 13.06 1.89 5.66
C VAL A 54 13.07 3.15 6.53
N PRO A 55 13.46 3.07 7.81
CA PRO A 55 13.64 4.24 8.65
C PRO A 55 14.45 5.34 7.96
N VAL A 56 14.11 6.58 8.27
CA VAL A 56 14.76 7.76 7.68
C VAL A 56 16.28 7.69 7.85
N ARG A 57 16.96 8.08 6.78
CA ARG A 57 18.35 8.53 6.82
C ARG A 57 18.33 9.99 6.43
N GLU A 58 18.52 10.89 7.38
CA GLU A 58 18.36 12.34 7.16
C GLU A 58 19.26 12.85 6.03
N ASP A 59 20.41 12.22 5.80
CA ASP A 59 21.34 12.52 4.72
C ASP A 59 20.85 12.09 3.33
N LEU A 60 19.90 11.15 3.24
CA LEU A 60 19.37 10.60 1.99
C LEU A 60 17.91 10.97 1.72
N ALA A 61 17.12 11.15 2.77
CA ALA A 61 15.69 11.41 2.76
C ALA A 61 15.38 12.91 2.69
N THR A 62 16.04 13.61 1.77
CA THR A 62 15.80 15.03 1.51
C THR A 62 14.68 15.21 0.49
N PRO A 63 14.04 16.38 0.35
CA PRO A 63 12.99 16.62 -0.66
C PRO A 63 13.43 16.33 -2.10
N GLU A 64 14.72 16.47 -2.41
CA GLU A 64 15.31 16.14 -3.71
C GLU A 64 15.17 14.65 -4.05
N SER A 65 15.02 13.77 -3.05
CA SER A 65 14.77 12.34 -3.26
C SER A 65 13.50 12.06 -4.07
N TRP A 66 12.51 12.97 -4.05
CA TRP A 66 11.28 12.81 -4.82
C TRP A 66 11.44 12.97 -6.34
N ALA A 67 12.57 13.52 -6.78
CA ALA A 67 12.92 13.68 -8.20
C ALA A 67 13.86 12.58 -8.70
N LYS A 68 14.32 11.68 -7.82
CA LYS A 68 15.20 10.56 -8.21
C LYS A 68 14.43 9.56 -9.08
N PRO A 69 15.12 8.84 -9.99
CA PRO A 69 14.52 7.75 -10.76
C PRO A 69 13.87 6.71 -9.85
N VAL A 70 14.57 6.34 -8.77
CA VAL A 70 13.99 5.51 -7.71
C VAL A 70 13.23 6.41 -6.74
N SER A 71 11.93 6.55 -6.97
CA SER A 71 11.04 7.36 -6.14
C SER A 71 9.63 6.78 -6.11
N THR A 72 8.84 7.22 -5.13
CA THR A 72 7.42 6.85 -5.03
C THR A 72 6.61 7.27 -6.26
N ARG A 73 6.97 8.39 -6.89
CA ARG A 73 6.37 8.86 -8.14
C ARG A 73 6.69 7.91 -9.29
N GLY A 74 7.96 7.53 -9.45
CA GLY A 74 8.39 6.55 -10.45
C GLY A 74 7.66 5.22 -10.29
N ALA A 75 7.60 4.71 -9.05
CA ALA A 75 6.90 3.46 -8.74
C ALA A 75 5.41 3.49 -9.15
N ILE A 76 4.70 4.60 -8.89
CA ILE A 76 3.28 4.74 -9.28
C ILE A 76 3.10 4.71 -10.80
N GLU A 77 4.06 5.25 -11.57
CA GLU A 77 3.98 5.20 -13.03
C GLU A 77 4.24 3.81 -13.61
N GLU A 78 4.83 2.91 -12.85
CA GLU A 78 5.01 1.50 -13.24
C GLU A 78 3.89 0.58 -12.76
N MET A 79 3.00 1.07 -11.88
CA MET A 79 1.87 0.27 -11.38
C MET A 79 0.95 -0.18 -12.53
N PRO A 80 0.76 -1.49 -12.73
CA PRO A 80 -0.21 -2.02 -13.68
C PRO A 80 -1.64 -1.76 -13.21
N GLN A 81 -2.57 -1.58 -14.16
CA GLN A 81 -3.99 -1.49 -13.84
C GLN A 81 -4.44 -2.71 -13.03
N GLY A 82 -5.19 -2.46 -11.95
CA GLY A 82 -5.76 -3.50 -11.09
C GLY A 82 -4.80 -4.09 -10.05
N CYS A 83 -3.54 -3.63 -9.96
CA CYS A 83 -2.65 -4.07 -8.89
C CYS A 83 -3.10 -3.54 -7.53
N ILE A 84 -2.67 -4.22 -6.47
CA ILE A 84 -2.77 -3.75 -5.09
C ILE A 84 -1.38 -3.27 -4.69
N ALA A 85 -1.21 -1.98 -4.41
CA ALA A 85 0.04 -1.47 -3.86
C ALA A 85 0.18 -1.95 -2.42
N VAL A 86 1.22 -2.71 -2.13
CA VAL A 86 1.51 -3.24 -0.78
C VAL A 86 2.81 -2.62 -0.31
N ALA A 87 2.76 -1.78 0.72
CA ALA A 87 3.92 -1.04 1.21
C ALA A 87 4.34 -1.51 2.60
N ASP A 88 5.59 -1.92 2.72
CA ASP A 88 6.28 -2.13 3.99
C ASP A 88 6.87 -0.80 4.46
N ALA A 89 6.33 -0.30 5.58
CA ALA A 89 6.75 0.90 6.28
C ALA A 89 7.45 0.58 7.60
N MET A 90 7.82 -0.69 7.84
CA MET A 90 8.41 -1.20 9.07
C MET A 90 7.60 -0.81 10.31
N GLY A 91 6.26 -0.79 10.20
CA GLY A 91 5.32 -0.44 11.26
C GLY A 91 5.38 1.02 11.73
N LEU A 92 6.05 1.93 10.99
CA LEU A 92 6.21 3.32 11.40
C LEU A 92 4.89 4.10 11.26
N THR A 93 4.46 4.71 12.36
CA THR A 93 3.18 5.44 12.45
C THR A 93 3.32 6.95 12.65
N SER A 94 4.55 7.47 12.70
CA SER A 94 4.82 8.90 12.89
C SER A 94 4.85 9.72 11.59
N ALA A 95 4.91 9.08 10.42
CA ALA A 95 4.99 9.74 9.12
C ALA A 95 4.17 8.99 8.06
N GLY A 96 3.40 9.73 7.26
CA GLY A 96 2.55 9.16 6.22
C GLY A 96 3.32 8.71 4.99
N ILE A 97 3.17 7.45 4.56
CA ILE A 97 3.86 6.94 3.36
C ILE A 97 3.43 7.71 2.12
N PHE A 98 2.12 7.98 1.99
CA PHE A 98 1.46 8.69 0.90
C PHE A 98 0.39 9.65 1.44
N GLY A 99 0.16 10.71 0.68
CA GLY A 99 -0.94 11.65 0.85
C GLY A 99 -1.91 11.64 -0.32
N ASP A 100 -2.72 12.69 -0.39
CA ASP A 100 -3.77 12.89 -1.39
C ASP A 100 -3.26 12.89 -2.84
N ILE A 101 -2.16 13.59 -3.15
CA ILE A 101 -1.62 13.67 -4.51
C ILE A 101 -1.28 12.29 -5.08
N LEU A 102 -0.56 11.49 -4.28
CA LEU A 102 -0.09 10.17 -4.73
C LEU A 102 -1.24 9.16 -4.80
N THR A 103 -2.17 9.18 -3.84
CA THR A 103 -3.37 8.33 -3.87
C THR A 103 -4.31 8.69 -5.02
N MET A 104 -4.49 9.99 -5.32
CA MET A 104 -5.21 10.44 -6.52
C MET A 104 -4.53 9.98 -7.81
N ARG A 105 -3.19 10.02 -7.88
CA ARG A 105 -2.46 9.52 -9.05
C ARG A 105 -2.64 8.01 -9.23
N MET A 106 -2.57 7.24 -8.15
CA MET A 106 -2.86 5.80 -8.15
C MET A 106 -4.28 5.50 -8.65
N ALA A 107 -5.28 6.27 -8.21
CA ALA A 107 -6.64 6.16 -8.71
C ALA A 107 -6.73 6.42 -10.22
N LYS A 108 -6.03 7.44 -10.74
CA LYS A 108 -5.92 7.71 -12.19
C LYS A 108 -5.24 6.58 -12.95
N ARG A 109 -4.24 5.93 -12.34
CA ARG A 109 -3.56 4.72 -12.86
C ARG A 109 -4.40 3.44 -12.74
N LYS A 110 -5.61 3.53 -12.16
CA LYS A 110 -6.52 2.40 -11.93
C LYS A 110 -5.91 1.32 -11.05
N VAL A 111 -5.12 1.71 -10.05
CA VAL A 111 -4.68 0.85 -8.96
C VAL A 111 -5.92 0.43 -8.16
N ALA A 112 -6.00 -0.84 -7.76
CA ALA A 112 -7.18 -1.39 -7.10
C ALA A 112 -7.27 -1.01 -5.61
N ALA A 113 -6.13 -0.93 -4.92
CA ALA A 113 -6.04 -0.55 -3.51
C ALA A 113 -4.61 -0.19 -3.09
N LEU A 114 -4.49 0.48 -1.94
CA LEU A 114 -3.27 0.61 -1.16
C LEU A 114 -3.40 -0.17 0.15
N VAL A 115 -2.39 -0.95 0.52
CA VAL A 115 -2.27 -1.66 1.79
C VAL A 115 -0.91 -1.37 2.39
N THR A 116 -0.85 -0.93 3.65
CA THR A 116 0.42 -0.68 4.34
C THR A 116 0.31 -0.91 5.85
N ASP A 117 1.37 -1.41 6.46
CA ASP A 117 1.54 -1.44 7.92
C ASP A 117 1.92 -0.08 8.52
N GLY A 118 2.21 0.92 7.68
CA GLY A 118 2.39 2.31 8.07
C GLY A 118 1.10 3.12 8.06
N VAL A 119 1.23 4.44 8.13
CA VAL A 119 0.11 5.39 8.12
C VAL A 119 0.06 6.17 6.81
N VAL A 120 -1.09 6.78 6.52
CA VAL A 120 -1.24 7.76 5.44
C VAL A 120 -1.33 9.19 6.01
N ARG A 121 -1.10 10.19 5.18
CA ARG A 121 -1.36 11.60 5.53
C ARG A 121 -2.49 12.17 4.68
N ASP A 122 -2.92 13.40 4.98
CA ASP A 122 -3.95 14.12 4.21
C ASP A 122 -5.26 13.34 4.07
N LYS A 123 -5.77 12.77 5.18
CA LYS A 123 -6.92 11.84 5.21
C LYS A 123 -8.08 12.29 4.33
N ALA A 124 -8.51 13.55 4.43
CA ALA A 124 -9.63 14.06 3.65
C ALA A 124 -9.40 13.97 2.13
N GLY A 125 -8.20 14.32 1.67
CA GLY A 125 -7.83 14.21 0.26
C GLY A 125 -7.62 12.77 -0.21
N VAL A 126 -7.07 11.90 0.66
CA VAL A 126 -6.99 10.45 0.40
C VAL A 126 -8.40 9.87 0.21
N LEU A 127 -9.36 10.24 1.05
CA LEU A 127 -10.76 9.80 0.91
C LEU A 127 -11.38 10.32 -0.39
N ALA A 128 -11.08 11.56 -0.79
CA ALA A 128 -11.56 12.14 -2.05
C ALA A 128 -11.07 11.39 -3.30
N SER A 129 -9.92 10.70 -3.21
CA SER A 129 -9.41 9.84 -4.30
C SER A 129 -10.29 8.63 -4.61
N LYS A 130 -11.13 8.21 -3.66
CA LYS A 130 -11.93 6.97 -3.69
C LYS A 130 -11.10 5.68 -3.86
N LEU A 131 -9.78 5.76 -3.74
CA LEU A 131 -8.92 4.58 -3.68
C LEU A 131 -9.18 3.83 -2.36
N PRO A 132 -9.48 2.53 -2.39
CA PRO A 132 -9.51 1.72 -1.16
C PRO A 132 -8.14 1.68 -0.49
N VAL A 133 -8.09 2.04 0.80
CA VAL A 133 -6.85 2.08 1.59
C VAL A 133 -7.00 1.25 2.85
N TRP A 134 -6.02 0.39 3.12
CA TRP A 134 -5.78 -0.23 4.42
C TRP A 134 -4.46 0.29 4.99
N CYS A 135 -4.50 0.86 6.18
CA CYS A 135 -3.33 1.45 6.84
C CYS A 135 -3.45 1.32 8.36
N ALA A 136 -2.33 1.48 9.08
CA ALA A 136 -2.29 1.47 10.54
C ALA A 136 -2.81 2.77 11.19
N GLY A 137 -3.22 3.77 10.40
CA GLY A 137 -3.75 5.04 10.90
C GLY A 137 -3.38 6.22 10.01
N THR A 138 -3.37 7.42 10.60
CA THR A 138 -3.02 8.66 9.89
C THR A 138 -2.06 9.53 10.68
N ALA A 139 -1.09 10.15 10.00
CA ALA A 139 -0.17 11.13 10.60
C ALA A 139 0.02 12.33 9.66
N ALA A 140 0.29 13.51 10.22
CA ALA A 140 0.52 14.72 9.43
C ALA A 140 1.86 14.76 8.66
N PRO A 141 3.00 14.29 9.23
CA PRO A 141 4.30 14.41 8.58
C PRO A 141 4.39 13.65 7.25
N ALA A 142 5.18 14.18 6.33
CA ALA A 142 5.53 13.51 5.07
C ALA A 142 6.40 12.27 5.32
N SER A 143 6.41 11.33 4.37
CA SER A 143 7.24 10.13 4.46
C SER A 143 8.70 10.46 4.77
N VAL A 144 9.30 11.43 4.08
CA VAL A 144 10.70 11.86 4.30
C VAL A 144 11.04 12.32 5.73
N ASN A 145 10.05 12.62 6.57
CA ASN A 145 10.31 12.93 7.98
C ASN A 145 10.66 11.69 8.82
N GLY A 146 10.27 10.48 8.38
CA GLY A 146 10.45 9.25 9.17
C GLY A 146 10.83 8.02 8.35
N LEU A 147 10.75 8.09 7.03
CA LEU A 147 10.92 6.99 6.09
C LEU A 147 11.72 7.42 4.86
N THR A 148 12.55 6.50 4.40
CA THR A 148 13.23 6.56 3.11
C THR A 148 12.59 5.53 2.18
N PHE A 149 12.15 5.95 1.00
CA PHE A 149 11.74 5.01 -0.06
C PHE A 149 12.98 4.41 -0.71
N VAL A 150 13.07 3.08 -0.80
CA VAL A 150 14.27 2.40 -1.31
C VAL A 150 14.05 1.64 -2.61
N GLY A 151 12.80 1.23 -2.91
CA GLY A 151 12.52 0.46 -4.12
C GLY A 151 11.09 -0.05 -4.22
N TRP A 152 10.77 -0.67 -5.36
CA TRP A 152 9.51 -1.34 -5.63
C TRP A 152 9.76 -2.68 -6.34
N GLN A 153 8.77 -3.57 -6.29
CA GLN A 153 8.83 -4.91 -6.91
C GLN A 153 9.96 -5.80 -6.37
N GLU A 154 10.29 -5.60 -5.10
CA GLU A 154 11.19 -6.44 -4.31
C GLU A 154 10.42 -7.17 -3.20
N PRO A 155 10.98 -8.25 -2.63
CA PRO A 155 10.42 -8.88 -1.44
C PRO A 155 10.35 -7.92 -0.25
N ILE A 156 9.20 -7.93 0.43
CA ILE A 156 8.90 -7.19 1.66
C ILE A 156 8.24 -8.12 2.68
#